data_AF-A0A4S2MKP1-F1
#
_entry.id   AF-A0A4S2MKP1-F1
#
_cell.length_a   1.000
_cell.length_b   1.000
_cell.length_c   1.000
_cell.angle_alpha   90.00
_cell.angle_beta   90.00
_cell.angle_gamma   90.00
#
_symmetry.space_group_name_H-M   'P 1'
#
loop_
_entity.id
_entity.type
_entity.pdbx_description
1 polymer ?
#
loop_
_entity_poly.entity_id
_entity_poly.type
_entity_poly.pdbx_seq_one_letter_code
_entity_poly.pdbx_strand_id
1 'polypeptide(L)'
;MTEFCLPEKLSAYFRRVTGILPDSMTSLDATRLVVLYFGIGGLAIIKEQDEPRVKDYIEWIYSHHISTHGTRLCHGGFRSVLYTSQMPSIAKNDLGSPSYDCSHVTMVYAALCTLLILGDDLSRVDRHSVLSGVAALQCEDIPGLFRAALISPERDMRFVFSAVASCYMLNGLDYLDREAIVSFIGDSMTYEGGFGNLPGLEAHAGATYCALASLSLLGRLHSFLPMKSRVYDRLVKWLVKLQAEGFHGRPQKDDDTCYTFWVCASLKLLNAQDLIDQGALLKFIARCWDQVIGGIRKYPSPSCVADPLHSFLALSGLSCLKAQTVAAVDPNHLESSDPDKSTSERLMEPLDQFRWLHMNKLEPILPELNIPEVAHRHLRRIHQSWEASSTTD
;
A
#
# COMPACT_ATOMS: atom_id res chain seq x y z
N MET A 1 -35.16 -9.36 -6.35
CA MET A 1 -33.81 -8.94 -6.77
C MET A 1 -32.89 -9.24 -5.61
N THR A 2 -31.75 -9.91 -5.82
CA THR A 2 -30.76 -10.15 -4.77
C THR A 2 -30.04 -8.83 -4.50
N GLU A 3 -30.11 -8.34 -3.26
CA GLU A 3 -29.55 -7.03 -2.90
C GLU A 3 -28.06 -7.16 -2.52
N PHE A 4 -27.19 -6.39 -3.17
CA PHE A 4 -25.74 -6.35 -2.91
C PHE A 4 -25.39 -5.11 -2.08
N CYS A 5 -25.28 -5.24 -0.76
CA CYS A 5 -24.92 -4.09 0.08
C CYS A 5 -23.41 -3.89 0.26
N LEU A 6 -22.56 -4.90 -0.04
CA LEU A 6 -21.11 -4.82 0.20
C LEU A 6 -20.42 -3.66 -0.53
N PRO A 7 -20.55 -3.47 -1.86
CA PRO A 7 -19.87 -2.38 -2.55
C PRO A 7 -20.28 -1.00 -2.05
N GLU A 8 -21.57 -0.82 -1.77
CA GLU A 8 -22.14 0.44 -1.29
C GLU A 8 -21.64 0.76 0.12
N LYS A 9 -21.61 -0.25 1.01
CA LYS A 9 -21.06 -0.10 2.37
C LYS A 9 -19.56 0.16 2.39
N LEU A 10 -18.80 -0.49 1.50
CA LEU A 10 -17.37 -0.18 1.33
C LEU A 10 -17.15 1.24 0.81
N SER A 11 -17.94 1.68 -0.17
CA SER A 11 -17.89 3.05 -0.71
C SER A 11 -18.20 4.07 0.38
N ALA A 12 -19.28 3.89 1.15
CA ALA A 12 -19.64 4.75 2.27
C ALA A 12 -18.54 4.77 3.35
N TYR A 13 -17.95 3.61 3.65
CA TYR A 13 -16.84 3.50 4.61
C TYR A 13 -15.63 4.32 4.16
N PHE A 14 -15.13 4.13 2.94
CA PHE A 14 -13.95 4.86 2.46
C PHE A 14 -14.21 6.36 2.28
N ARG A 15 -15.43 6.76 1.89
CA ARG A 15 -15.81 8.19 1.89
C ARG A 15 -15.72 8.80 3.29
N ARG A 16 -16.12 8.06 4.33
CA ARG A 16 -15.93 8.48 5.72
C ARG A 16 -14.44 8.56 6.09
N VAL A 17 -13.61 7.60 5.66
CA VAL A 17 -12.16 7.61 5.90
C VAL A 17 -11.48 8.87 5.35
N THR A 18 -11.90 9.33 4.17
CA THR A 18 -11.37 10.58 3.56
C THR A 18 -12.01 11.86 4.13
N GLY A 19 -12.98 11.71 5.04
CA GLY A 19 -13.70 12.80 5.70
C GLY A 19 -13.28 12.95 7.16
N ILE A 20 -14.25 12.87 8.06
CA ILE A 20 -14.04 13.02 9.50
C ILE A 20 -13.86 11.63 10.13
N LEU A 21 -12.70 11.45 10.77
CA LEU A 21 -12.37 10.25 11.54
C LEU A 21 -12.83 10.40 13.01
N PRO A 22 -13.18 9.29 13.68
CA PRO A 22 -13.53 9.31 15.10
C PRO A 22 -12.29 9.57 15.98
N ASP A 23 -12.51 10.08 17.19
CA ASP A 23 -11.46 10.32 18.20
C ASP A 23 -10.65 9.06 18.55
N SER A 24 -11.25 7.88 18.43
CA SER A 24 -10.54 6.61 18.61
C SER A 24 -9.37 6.39 17.63
N MET A 25 -9.28 7.18 16.56
CA MET A 25 -8.20 7.14 15.57
C MET A 25 -7.18 8.27 15.73
N THR A 26 -7.19 9.00 16.85
CA THR A 26 -6.21 10.07 17.14
C THR A 26 -4.74 9.60 17.06
N SER A 27 -4.46 8.31 17.32
CA SER A 27 -3.13 7.74 17.14
C SER A 27 -2.59 7.78 15.70
N LEU A 28 -3.47 7.95 14.70
CA LEU A 28 -3.12 8.04 13.29
C LEU A 28 -2.80 9.47 12.83
N ASP A 29 -2.84 10.45 13.74
CA ASP A 29 -2.64 11.87 13.43
C ASP A 29 -1.32 12.17 12.72
N ALA A 30 -0.25 11.47 13.13
CA ALA A 30 1.07 11.58 12.50
C ALA A 30 1.18 10.86 11.14
N THR A 31 0.10 10.26 10.65
CA THR A 31 0.12 9.45 9.41
C THR A 31 -1.07 9.76 8.50
N ARG A 32 -1.66 10.96 8.60
CA ARG A 32 -2.89 11.32 7.86
C ARG A 32 -2.78 11.14 6.34
N LEU A 33 -1.62 11.37 5.72
CA LEU A 33 -1.41 11.10 4.29
C LEU A 33 -1.56 9.61 3.95
N VAL A 34 -1.11 8.71 4.83
CA VAL A 34 -1.28 7.26 4.68
C VAL A 34 -2.75 6.87 4.84
N VAL A 35 -3.46 7.48 5.80
CA VAL A 35 -4.90 7.24 5.98
C VAL A 35 -5.69 7.72 4.76
N LEU A 36 -5.36 8.89 4.21
CA LEU A 36 -5.95 9.39 2.98
C LEU A 36 -5.67 8.46 1.80
N TYR A 37 -4.42 7.98 1.67
CA TYR A 37 -4.04 6.98 0.67
C TYR A 37 -4.90 5.71 0.78
N PHE A 38 -5.12 5.18 1.98
CA PHE A 38 -6.00 4.02 2.18
C PHE A 38 -7.46 4.31 1.81
N GLY A 39 -7.97 5.50 2.14
CA GLY A 39 -9.32 5.92 1.77
C GLY A 39 -9.52 6.05 0.26
N ILE A 40 -8.67 6.87 -0.39
CA ILE A 40 -8.73 7.13 -1.83
C ILE A 40 -8.38 5.89 -2.65
N GLY A 41 -7.36 5.14 -2.24
CA GLY A 41 -7.01 3.86 -2.85
C GLY A 41 -8.12 2.83 -2.70
N GLY A 42 -8.80 2.79 -1.55
CA GLY A 42 -9.95 1.92 -1.31
C GLY A 42 -11.10 2.20 -2.28
N LEU A 43 -11.46 3.47 -2.46
CA LEU A 43 -12.45 3.90 -3.45
C LEU A 43 -12.04 3.50 -4.87
N ALA A 44 -10.79 3.79 -5.25
CA ALA A 44 -10.30 3.50 -6.59
C ALA A 44 -10.29 1.99 -6.90
N ILE A 45 -9.92 1.15 -5.93
CA ILE A 45 -9.94 -0.31 -6.09
C ILE A 45 -11.35 -0.85 -6.30
N ILE A 46 -12.39 -0.27 -5.67
CA ILE A 46 -13.78 -0.67 -5.91
C ILE A 46 -14.42 0.08 -7.09
N LYS A 47 -13.63 0.76 -7.92
CA LYS A 47 -14.06 1.55 -9.10
C LYS A 47 -15.03 2.68 -8.75
N GLU A 48 -14.84 3.29 -7.59
CA GLU A 48 -15.57 4.47 -7.11
C GLU A 48 -14.62 5.67 -7.01
N GLN A 49 -15.17 6.89 -7.06
CA GLN A 49 -14.43 8.13 -6.84
C GLN A 49 -15.25 9.14 -6.05
N ASP A 50 -14.57 10.04 -5.33
CA ASP A 50 -15.20 11.19 -4.68
C ASP A 50 -14.95 12.47 -5.48
N GLU A 51 -15.45 12.47 -6.73
CA GLU A 51 -15.21 13.53 -7.73
C GLU A 51 -15.37 14.96 -7.19
N PRO A 52 -16.40 15.31 -6.39
CA PRO A 52 -16.56 16.67 -5.89
C PRO A 52 -15.41 17.17 -5.01
N ARG A 53 -14.67 16.26 -4.37
CA ARG A 53 -13.61 16.58 -3.40
C ARG A 53 -12.20 16.35 -3.95
N VAL A 54 -12.05 15.84 -5.17
CA VAL A 54 -10.74 15.53 -5.80
C VAL A 54 -9.77 16.71 -5.71
N LYS A 55 -10.23 17.90 -6.09
CA LYS A 55 -9.41 19.11 -6.04
C LYS A 55 -8.97 19.45 -4.61
N ASP A 56 -9.87 19.33 -3.64
CA ASP A 56 -9.58 19.63 -2.23
C ASP A 56 -8.54 18.65 -1.66
N TYR A 57 -8.62 17.37 -2.02
CA TYR A 57 -7.62 16.39 -1.62
C TYR A 57 -6.24 16.72 -2.21
N ILE A 58 -6.19 17.07 -3.51
CA ILE A 58 -4.94 17.45 -4.18
C ILE A 58 -4.31 18.66 -3.47
N GLU A 59 -5.09 19.72 -3.23
CA GLU A 59 -4.58 20.90 -2.51
C GLU A 59 -4.13 20.57 -1.08
N TRP A 60 -4.86 19.72 -0.37
CA TRP A 60 -4.48 19.29 0.97
C TRP A 60 -3.18 18.48 0.96
N ILE A 61 -2.97 17.59 0.00
CA ILE A 61 -1.70 16.86 -0.16
C ILE A 61 -0.56 17.84 -0.44
N TYR A 62 -0.74 18.79 -1.36
CA TYR A 62 0.28 19.79 -1.66
C TYR A 62 0.58 20.73 -0.49
N SER A 63 -0.36 20.94 0.46
CA SER A 63 -0.06 21.66 1.70
C SER A 63 0.97 20.95 2.59
N HIS A 64 1.18 19.64 2.41
CA HIS A 64 2.22 18.86 3.10
C HIS A 64 3.56 18.86 2.37
N HIS A 65 3.63 19.41 1.15
CA HIS A 65 4.86 19.45 0.37
C HIS A 65 5.86 20.43 1.01
N ILE A 66 7.11 19.99 1.14
CA ILE A 66 8.28 20.77 1.53
C ILE A 66 9.09 21.02 0.24
N SER A 67 8.79 22.14 -0.43
CA SER A 67 9.62 22.66 -1.50
C SER A 67 10.76 23.48 -0.90
N THR A 68 12.01 23.12 -1.20
CA THR A 68 13.15 23.80 -0.59
C THR A 68 13.81 24.82 -1.53
N HIS A 69 13.35 24.89 -2.78
CA HIS A 69 13.78 25.86 -3.81
C HIS A 69 15.32 26.00 -3.89
N GLY A 70 16.04 24.88 -3.80
CA GLY A 70 17.51 24.84 -3.88
C GLY A 70 18.26 25.09 -2.56
N THR A 71 17.57 25.46 -1.48
CA THR A 71 18.17 25.57 -0.13
C THR A 71 17.85 24.31 0.67
N ARG A 72 18.66 23.87 1.63
CA ARG A 72 18.32 22.74 2.55
C ARG A 72 17.69 21.50 1.88
N LEU A 73 18.21 21.09 0.71
CA LEU A 73 17.66 20.02 -0.12
C LEU A 73 17.37 18.71 0.65
N CYS A 74 18.14 18.41 1.70
CA CYS A 74 17.93 17.24 2.56
C CYS A 74 16.59 17.20 3.32
N HIS A 75 15.84 18.31 3.39
CA HIS A 75 14.52 18.36 4.05
C HIS A 75 13.34 18.17 3.09
N GLY A 76 13.58 18.22 1.78
CA GLY A 76 12.52 18.23 0.76
C GLY A 76 11.71 16.93 0.73
N GLY A 77 10.41 17.02 0.43
CA GLY A 77 9.52 15.87 0.48
C GLY A 77 8.12 16.22 0.95
N PHE A 78 7.48 15.32 1.68
CA PHE A 78 6.18 15.54 2.31
C PHE A 78 6.28 15.35 3.82
N ARG A 79 5.77 16.33 4.57
CA ARG A 79 5.70 16.27 6.04
C ARG A 79 4.51 15.43 6.48
N SER A 80 4.61 14.87 7.68
CA SER A 80 3.56 14.03 8.28
C SER A 80 2.39 14.86 8.84
N VAL A 81 2.68 16.04 9.40
CA VAL A 81 1.72 16.92 10.09
C VAL A 81 2.00 18.39 9.76
N LEU A 82 0.94 19.20 9.63
CA LEU A 82 1.06 20.61 9.23
C LEU A 82 1.57 21.54 10.35
N TYR A 83 1.33 21.23 11.63
CA TYR A 83 1.73 22.14 12.72
C TYR A 83 3.26 22.25 12.91
N THR A 84 4.04 21.32 12.36
CA THR A 84 5.51 21.42 12.32
C THR A 84 5.98 22.61 11.47
N SER A 85 5.22 22.99 10.45
CA SER A 85 5.48 24.18 9.62
C SER A 85 5.11 25.50 10.31
N GLN A 86 4.30 25.46 11.38
CA GLN A 86 3.74 26.64 12.05
C GLN A 86 4.39 26.96 13.41
N MET A 87 5.44 26.23 13.80
CA MET A 87 6.16 26.53 15.05
C MET A 87 6.82 27.92 14.95
N PRO A 88 6.46 28.89 15.83
CA PRO A 88 7.10 30.19 15.85
C PRO A 88 8.59 30.00 16.12
N SER A 89 9.44 30.49 15.22
CA SER A 89 10.87 30.64 15.48
C SER A 89 11.05 31.56 16.69
N ILE A 90 11.29 30.99 17.87
CA ILE A 90 11.66 31.76 19.07
C ILE A 90 13.02 32.48 18.88
N ALA A 91 13.75 32.18 17.81
CA ALA A 91 14.90 32.97 17.37
C ALA A 91 14.60 33.65 16.03
N LYS A 92 14.21 34.93 16.07
CA LYS A 92 14.17 35.81 14.88
C LYS A 92 15.53 36.38 14.50
N ASN A 93 16.61 35.98 15.19
CA ASN A 93 17.97 36.40 14.88
C ASN A 93 18.81 35.15 14.64
N ASP A 94 19.18 34.94 13.38
CA ASP A 94 20.09 33.92 12.81
C ASP A 94 19.68 32.43 12.90
N LEU A 95 19.77 31.75 11.73
CA LEU A 95 19.80 30.28 11.49
C LEU A 95 18.47 29.52 11.22
N GLY A 96 17.91 29.71 10.01
CA GLY A 96 17.20 28.68 9.24
C GLY A 96 15.80 28.21 9.71
N SER A 97 15.04 27.54 8.83
CA SER A 97 13.72 26.97 9.16
C SER A 97 13.81 26.00 10.36
N PRO A 98 12.72 25.76 11.11
CA PRO A 98 12.77 24.91 12.29
C PRO A 98 13.31 23.52 11.91
N SER A 99 14.31 23.03 12.66
CA SER A 99 14.98 21.74 12.45
C SER A 99 14.04 20.52 12.40
N TYR A 100 12.77 20.70 12.77
CA TYR A 100 11.75 19.67 12.88
C TYR A 100 10.81 19.59 11.67
N ASP A 101 10.78 20.60 10.79
CA ASP A 101 10.01 20.53 9.53
C ASP A 101 10.83 19.80 8.48
N CYS A 102 10.71 18.47 8.45
CA CYS A 102 11.42 17.61 7.52
C CYS A 102 10.50 16.55 6.91
N SER A 103 10.91 16.04 5.75
CA SER A 103 10.21 14.98 5.05
C SER A 103 10.21 13.67 5.83
N HIS A 104 9.12 12.91 5.69
CA HIS A 104 9.06 11.52 6.10
C HIS A 104 8.84 10.63 4.87
N VAL A 105 9.69 9.62 4.66
CA VAL A 105 9.73 8.85 3.40
C VAL A 105 8.40 8.14 3.09
N THR A 106 7.72 7.59 4.11
CA THR A 106 6.38 6.99 3.93
C THR A 106 5.31 8.01 3.55
N MET A 107 5.45 9.27 3.98
CA MET A 107 4.52 10.34 3.60
C MET A 107 4.75 10.76 2.14
N VAL A 108 6.01 10.76 1.68
CA VAL A 108 6.34 10.96 0.26
C VAL A 108 5.67 9.89 -0.59
N TYR A 109 5.86 8.61 -0.24
CA TYR A 109 5.22 7.50 -0.94
C TYR A 109 3.69 7.63 -0.98
N ALA A 110 3.06 7.85 0.18
CA ALA A 110 1.61 7.97 0.27
C ALA A 110 1.04 9.17 -0.50
N ALA A 111 1.72 10.32 -0.44
CA ALA A 111 1.32 11.52 -1.18
C ALA A 111 1.37 11.27 -2.69
N LEU A 112 2.48 10.72 -3.20
CA LEU A 112 2.66 10.46 -4.63
C LEU A 112 1.65 9.42 -5.14
N CYS A 113 1.45 8.31 -4.43
CA CYS A 113 0.43 7.32 -4.80
C CYS A 113 -0.97 7.94 -4.83
N THR A 114 -1.32 8.75 -3.83
CA THR A 114 -2.64 9.39 -3.76
C THR A 114 -2.85 10.40 -4.88
N LEU A 115 -1.85 11.24 -5.18
CA LEU A 115 -1.89 12.19 -6.30
C LEU A 115 -2.10 11.46 -7.63
N LEU A 116 -1.37 10.36 -7.87
CA LEU A 116 -1.52 9.53 -9.07
C LEU A 116 -2.90 8.90 -9.18
N ILE A 117 -3.47 8.41 -8.07
CA ILE A 117 -4.82 7.84 -8.04
C ILE A 117 -5.88 8.92 -8.35
N LEU A 118 -5.66 10.15 -7.89
CA LEU A 118 -6.53 11.30 -8.13
C LEU A 118 -6.36 11.90 -9.54
N GLY A 119 -5.40 11.41 -10.34
CA GLY A 119 -5.15 11.86 -11.71
C GLY A 119 -4.28 13.13 -11.82
N ASP A 120 -3.60 13.54 -10.75
CA ASP A 120 -2.64 14.64 -10.78
C ASP A 120 -1.44 14.30 -11.67
N ASP A 121 -0.88 15.29 -12.35
CA ASP A 121 0.23 15.11 -13.30
C ASP A 121 1.62 15.24 -12.66
N LEU A 122 1.67 15.42 -11.33
CA LEU A 122 2.87 15.63 -10.52
C LEU A 122 3.71 16.86 -10.93
N SER A 123 3.20 17.74 -11.80
CA SER A 123 3.94 18.91 -12.30
C SER A 123 4.27 19.93 -11.21
N ARG A 124 3.48 19.96 -10.13
CA ARG A 124 3.68 20.84 -8.96
C ARG A 124 4.64 20.25 -7.92
N VAL A 125 5.03 18.99 -8.05
CA VAL A 125 6.02 18.37 -7.16
C VAL A 125 7.40 18.94 -7.49
N ASP A 126 8.09 19.48 -6.49
CA ASP A 126 9.50 19.89 -6.65
C ASP A 126 10.36 18.64 -6.63
N ARG A 127 10.46 18.00 -7.81
CA ARG A 127 11.08 16.69 -8.00
C ARG A 127 12.50 16.66 -7.45
N HIS A 128 13.30 17.70 -7.68
CA HIS A 128 14.68 17.75 -7.23
C HIS A 128 14.78 17.83 -5.70
N SER A 129 13.95 18.67 -5.06
CA SER A 129 13.91 18.77 -3.59
C SER A 129 13.44 17.46 -2.95
N VAL A 130 12.39 16.83 -3.49
CA VAL A 130 11.88 15.55 -2.95
C VAL A 130 12.92 14.43 -3.09
N LEU A 131 13.54 14.28 -4.27
CA LEU A 131 14.56 13.25 -4.51
C LEU A 131 15.79 13.44 -3.62
N SER A 132 16.25 14.69 -3.47
CA SER A 132 17.38 15.01 -2.59
C SER A 132 17.07 14.75 -1.12
N GLY A 133 15.85 15.03 -0.67
CA GLY A 133 15.40 14.75 0.69
C GLY A 133 15.34 13.25 0.96
N VAL A 134 14.77 12.45 0.04
CA VAL A 134 14.76 10.98 0.14
C VAL A 134 16.19 10.43 0.16
N ALA A 135 17.09 10.94 -0.69
CA ALA A 135 18.49 10.50 -0.73
C ALA A 135 19.24 10.76 0.59
N ALA A 136 18.94 11.86 1.28
CA ALA A 136 19.52 12.20 2.59
C ALA A 136 19.10 11.25 3.72
N LEU A 137 18.07 10.41 3.50
CA LEU A 137 17.62 9.41 4.45
C LEU A 137 18.41 8.10 4.37
N GLN A 138 19.32 7.94 3.41
CA GLN A 138 20.25 6.81 3.37
C GLN A 138 21.12 6.81 4.62
N CYS A 139 21.23 5.66 5.28
CA CYS A 139 22.04 5.49 6.48
C CYS A 139 23.52 5.32 6.12
N GLU A 140 24.40 6.10 6.73
CA GLU A 140 25.84 6.02 6.50
C GLU A 140 26.47 4.78 7.17
N ASP A 141 25.91 4.34 8.30
CA ASP A 141 26.45 3.23 9.09
C ASP A 141 26.03 1.84 8.57
N ILE A 142 24.92 1.76 7.85
CA ILE A 142 24.45 0.53 7.17
C ILE A 142 24.06 0.91 5.73
N PRO A 143 24.98 0.74 4.77
CA PRO A 143 24.71 1.06 3.36
C PRO A 143 23.45 0.35 2.84
N GLY A 144 22.63 1.05 2.07
CA GLY A 144 21.38 0.54 1.50
C GLY A 144 20.17 0.59 2.44
N LEU A 145 20.37 0.86 3.74
CA LEU A 145 19.29 1.09 4.69
C LEU A 145 18.83 2.55 4.67
N PHE A 146 17.56 2.78 5.00
CA PHE A 146 16.95 4.11 5.09
C PHE A 146 16.32 4.31 6.47
N ARG A 147 16.41 5.53 6.99
CA ARG A 147 15.63 6.02 8.13
C ARG A 147 14.31 6.65 7.68
N ALA A 148 13.35 6.73 8.59
CA ALA A 148 12.01 7.24 8.27
C ALA A 148 11.99 8.74 7.91
N ALA A 149 12.78 9.53 8.63
CA ALA A 149 12.94 10.98 8.51
C ALA A 149 14.30 11.40 9.10
N LEU A 150 14.76 12.63 8.84
CA LEU A 150 16.08 13.10 9.30
C LEU A 150 16.26 12.99 10.83
N ILE A 151 15.19 13.27 11.58
CA ILE A 151 15.18 13.25 13.04
C ILE A 151 14.68 11.93 13.63
N SER A 152 14.29 10.95 12.79
CA SER A 152 13.76 9.68 13.25
C SER A 152 14.89 8.66 13.42
N PRO A 153 14.96 7.94 14.56
CA PRO A 153 15.88 6.82 14.72
C PRO A 153 15.38 5.54 14.03
N GLU A 154 14.11 5.50 13.61
CA GLU A 154 13.50 4.32 13.01
C GLU A 154 14.07 4.07 11.61
N ARG A 155 14.53 2.84 11.37
CA ARG A 155 15.15 2.41 10.11
C ARG A 155 14.92 0.93 9.88
N ASP A 156 14.35 0.56 8.72
CA ASP A 156 14.15 -0.82 8.28
C ASP A 156 13.70 -0.90 6.80
N MET A 157 13.43 -2.13 6.37
CA MET A 157 12.96 -2.49 5.03
C MET A 157 11.75 -1.68 4.52
N ARG A 158 10.86 -1.18 5.40
CA ARG A 158 9.70 -0.37 4.99
C ARG A 158 10.13 0.96 4.39
N PHE A 159 11.18 1.55 4.94
CA PHE A 159 11.72 2.82 4.45
C PHE A 159 12.56 2.64 3.19
N VAL A 160 13.23 1.50 3.05
CA VAL A 160 13.86 1.10 1.77
C VAL A 160 12.81 1.06 0.66
N PHE A 161 11.69 0.37 0.90
CA PHE A 161 10.57 0.34 -0.05
C PHE A 161 10.00 1.73 -0.34
N SER A 162 9.68 2.49 0.70
CA SER A 162 9.11 3.83 0.54
C SER A 162 10.04 4.75 -0.29
N ALA A 163 11.35 4.68 -0.06
CA ALA A 163 12.35 5.46 -0.80
C ALA A 163 12.42 5.03 -2.27
N VAL A 164 12.60 3.74 -2.53
CA VAL A 164 12.69 3.19 -3.89
C VAL A 164 11.42 3.48 -4.70
N ALA A 165 10.24 3.25 -4.10
CA ALA A 165 8.96 3.53 -4.76
C ALA A 165 8.77 5.02 -5.06
N SER A 166 9.13 5.91 -4.14
CA SER A 166 9.06 7.36 -4.34
C SER A 166 9.99 7.82 -5.45
N CYS A 167 11.25 7.37 -5.43
CA CYS A 167 12.24 7.69 -6.46
C CYS A 167 11.85 7.10 -7.82
N TYR A 168 11.26 5.89 -7.87
CA TYR A 168 10.73 5.33 -9.12
C TYR A 168 9.61 6.18 -9.69
N MET A 169 8.61 6.56 -8.87
CA MET A 169 7.51 7.43 -9.33
C MET A 169 8.01 8.78 -9.85
N LEU A 170 9.08 9.30 -9.27
CA LEU A 170 9.71 10.57 -9.68
C LEU A 170 10.82 10.40 -10.73
N ASN A 171 10.99 9.23 -11.34
CA ASN A 171 12.06 8.94 -12.31
C ASN A 171 13.47 9.37 -11.83
N GLY A 172 13.78 9.09 -10.57
CA GLY A 172 14.98 9.55 -9.86
C GLY A 172 15.70 8.46 -9.08
N LEU A 173 15.68 7.21 -9.58
CA LEU A 173 16.38 6.08 -8.94
C LEU A 173 17.91 6.27 -8.91
N ASP A 174 18.46 7.17 -9.70
CA ASP A 174 19.87 7.57 -9.74
C ASP A 174 20.32 8.35 -8.50
N TYR A 175 19.38 8.87 -7.70
CA TYR A 175 19.66 9.48 -6.39
C TYR A 175 19.99 8.44 -5.30
N LEU A 176 19.81 7.16 -5.58
CA LEU A 176 19.95 6.06 -4.62
C LEU A 176 21.19 5.21 -4.93
N ASP A 177 21.86 4.73 -3.88
CA ASP A 177 22.88 3.68 -4.03
C ASP A 177 22.19 2.32 -4.25
N ARG A 178 21.92 2.00 -5.51
CA ARG A 178 21.15 0.81 -5.91
C ARG A 178 21.87 -0.49 -5.55
N GLU A 179 23.19 -0.53 -5.62
CA GLU A 179 23.95 -1.75 -5.28
C GLU A 179 23.95 -1.98 -3.77
N ALA A 180 24.13 -0.93 -2.97
CA ALA A 180 24.03 -1.03 -1.52
C ALA A 180 22.63 -1.49 -1.09
N ILE A 181 21.56 -0.97 -1.72
CA ILE A 181 20.19 -1.41 -1.46
C ILE A 181 20.01 -2.91 -1.76
N VAL A 182 20.46 -3.37 -2.92
CA VAL A 182 20.37 -4.79 -3.29
C VAL A 182 21.17 -5.66 -2.31
N SER A 183 22.36 -5.22 -1.89
CA SER A 183 23.16 -5.92 -0.87
C SER A 183 22.44 -6.01 0.46
N PHE A 184 21.91 -4.89 0.97
CA PHE A 184 21.14 -4.84 2.22
C PHE A 184 19.90 -5.76 2.19
N ILE A 185 19.18 -5.77 1.06
CA ILE A 185 18.05 -6.69 0.85
C ILE A 185 18.53 -8.14 0.90
N GLY A 186 19.67 -8.44 0.28
CA GLY A 186 20.29 -9.77 0.33
C GLY A 186 20.65 -10.21 1.75
N ASP A 187 21.28 -9.34 2.52
CA ASP A 187 21.65 -9.60 3.91
C ASP A 187 20.44 -9.77 4.84
N SER A 188 19.28 -9.25 4.43
CA SER A 188 18.02 -9.35 5.15
C SER A 188 17.23 -10.63 4.85
N MET A 189 17.65 -11.45 3.88
CA MET A 189 17.04 -12.75 3.61
C MET A 189 17.35 -13.74 4.73
N THR A 190 16.34 -14.40 5.27
CA THR A 190 16.50 -15.30 6.42
C THR A 190 16.62 -16.77 6.00
N TYR A 191 17.02 -17.61 6.95
CA TYR A 191 17.08 -19.07 6.74
C TYR A 191 15.71 -19.67 6.38
N GLU A 192 14.61 -19.03 6.82
CA GLU A 192 13.23 -19.47 6.62
C GLU A 192 12.81 -19.35 5.14
N GLY A 193 13.38 -18.38 4.42
CA GLY A 193 13.11 -18.08 3.01
C GLY A 193 12.57 -16.69 2.76
N GLY A 194 11.89 -16.07 3.72
CA GLY A 194 11.44 -14.67 3.65
C GLY A 194 12.54 -13.66 4.01
N PHE A 195 12.16 -12.39 4.10
CA PHE A 195 13.05 -11.30 4.50
C PHE A 195 12.65 -10.72 5.86
N GLY A 196 13.64 -10.35 6.66
CA GLY A 196 13.46 -9.58 7.90
C GLY A 196 13.50 -8.07 7.66
N ASN A 197 13.07 -7.30 8.66
CA ASN A 197 13.13 -5.83 8.63
C ASN A 197 14.58 -5.29 8.64
N LEU A 198 15.49 -6.05 9.24
CA LEU A 198 16.93 -5.83 9.26
C LEU A 198 17.64 -7.20 9.15
N PRO A 199 18.93 -7.24 8.75
CA PRO A 199 19.73 -8.45 8.75
C PRO A 199 19.69 -9.19 10.10
N GLY A 200 19.51 -10.50 10.04
CA GLY A 200 19.46 -11.38 11.23
C GLY A 200 18.14 -11.37 12.00
N LEU A 201 17.14 -10.57 11.60
CA LEU A 201 15.80 -10.61 12.20
C LEU A 201 14.91 -11.70 11.58
N GLU A 202 13.82 -12.04 12.28
CA GLU A 202 12.80 -12.99 11.84
C GLU A 202 12.17 -12.58 10.49
N ALA A 203 11.88 -13.55 9.62
CA ALA A 203 11.21 -13.25 8.36
C ALA A 203 9.80 -12.73 8.61
N HIS A 204 9.41 -11.68 7.89
CA HIS A 204 8.11 -11.04 8.03
C HIS A 204 7.49 -10.77 6.66
N ALA A 205 6.21 -11.07 6.48
CA ALA A 205 5.56 -10.96 5.16
C ALA A 205 5.57 -9.52 4.61
N GLY A 206 5.38 -8.53 5.48
CA GLY A 206 5.48 -7.11 5.11
C GLY A 206 6.90 -6.70 4.66
N ALA A 207 7.94 -7.18 5.36
CA ALA A 207 9.34 -6.91 4.98
C ALA A 207 9.70 -7.64 3.68
N THR A 208 9.18 -8.86 3.52
CA THR A 208 9.31 -9.66 2.30
C THR A 208 8.71 -8.96 1.09
N TYR A 209 7.49 -8.44 1.21
CA TYR A 209 6.89 -7.61 0.16
C TYR A 209 7.75 -6.39 -0.15
N CYS A 210 8.19 -5.64 0.88
CA CYS A 210 9.00 -4.44 0.70
C CYS A 210 10.30 -4.75 -0.07
N ALA A 211 11.00 -5.82 0.30
CA ALA A 211 12.20 -6.29 -0.39
C ALA A 211 11.92 -6.65 -1.86
N LEU A 212 10.87 -7.44 -2.13
CA LEU A 212 10.53 -7.89 -3.49
C LEU A 212 10.08 -6.75 -4.38
N ALA A 213 9.24 -5.85 -3.87
CA ALA A 213 8.78 -4.68 -4.61
C ALA A 213 9.93 -3.73 -4.91
N SER A 214 10.84 -3.47 -3.95
CA SER A 214 12.06 -2.69 -4.18
C SER A 214 12.95 -3.32 -5.26
N LEU A 215 13.19 -4.63 -5.19
CA LEU A 215 13.97 -5.34 -6.21
C LEU A 215 13.30 -5.28 -7.60
N SER A 216 11.96 -5.34 -7.67
CA SER A 216 11.22 -5.23 -8.93
C SER A 216 11.39 -3.83 -9.54
N LEU A 217 11.16 -2.78 -8.74
CA LEU A 217 11.29 -1.39 -9.16
C LEU A 217 12.71 -1.00 -9.56
N LEU A 218 13.73 -1.62 -8.95
CA LEU A 218 15.14 -1.46 -9.33
C LEU A 218 15.53 -2.26 -10.57
N GLY A 219 14.64 -3.11 -11.11
CA GLY A 219 14.95 -4.00 -12.24
C GLY A 219 15.89 -5.16 -11.87
N ARG A 220 15.98 -5.52 -10.58
CA ARG A 220 16.93 -6.50 -10.05
C ARG A 220 16.30 -7.80 -9.58
N LEU A 221 14.97 -7.86 -9.48
CA LEU A 221 14.24 -9.03 -8.98
C LEU A 221 14.64 -10.34 -9.67
N HIS A 222 14.61 -10.41 -11.01
CA HIS A 222 14.93 -11.65 -11.73
C HIS A 222 16.41 -12.05 -11.64
N SER A 223 17.31 -11.08 -11.54
CA SER A 223 18.74 -11.36 -11.34
C SER A 223 19.04 -11.86 -9.92
N PHE A 224 18.32 -11.32 -8.94
CA PHE A 224 18.47 -11.64 -7.52
C PHE A 224 17.78 -12.97 -7.15
N LEU A 225 16.61 -13.23 -7.73
CA LEU A 225 15.82 -14.46 -7.57
C LEU A 225 15.54 -15.11 -8.95
N PRO A 226 16.54 -15.78 -9.56
CA PRO A 226 16.31 -16.52 -10.78
C PRO A 226 15.21 -17.56 -10.58
N MET A 227 14.27 -17.63 -11.53
CA MET A 227 13.18 -18.61 -11.49
C MET A 227 13.75 -20.03 -11.37
N LYS A 228 13.08 -20.88 -10.59
CA LYS A 228 13.49 -22.28 -10.32
C LYS A 228 14.84 -22.42 -9.61
N SER A 229 15.39 -21.34 -9.04
CA SER A 229 16.51 -21.45 -8.12
C SER A 229 16.05 -21.96 -6.75
N ARG A 230 16.95 -22.58 -6.00
CA ARG A 230 16.65 -23.06 -4.64
C ARG A 230 16.20 -21.92 -3.70
N VAL A 231 16.69 -20.71 -3.93
CA VAL A 231 16.33 -19.51 -3.15
C VAL A 231 14.90 -19.09 -3.48
N TYR A 232 14.56 -19.02 -4.78
CA TYR A 232 13.20 -18.76 -5.24
C TYR A 232 12.20 -19.78 -4.67
N ASP A 233 12.48 -21.08 -4.79
CA ASP A 233 11.59 -22.13 -4.30
C ASP A 233 11.37 -22.06 -2.79
N ARG A 234 12.42 -21.70 -2.03
CA ARG A 234 12.32 -21.53 -0.58
C ARG A 234 11.43 -20.36 -0.20
N LEU A 235 11.61 -19.22 -0.88
CA LEU A 235 10.80 -18.02 -0.65
C LEU A 235 9.33 -18.27 -0.99
N VAL A 236 9.04 -18.85 -2.15
CA VAL A 236 7.65 -19.20 -2.54
C VAL A 236 7.03 -20.17 -1.53
N LYS A 237 7.78 -21.21 -1.14
CA LYS A 237 7.32 -22.16 -0.11
C LYS A 237 7.03 -21.48 1.22
N TRP A 238 7.88 -20.54 1.64
CA TRP A 238 7.68 -19.79 2.87
C TRP A 238 6.40 -18.94 2.79
N LEU A 239 6.20 -18.18 1.71
CA LEU A 239 4.99 -17.37 1.48
C LEU A 239 3.70 -18.21 1.46
N VAL A 240 3.69 -19.34 0.75
CA VAL A 240 2.51 -20.22 0.69
C VAL A 240 2.19 -20.83 2.05
N LYS A 241 3.22 -21.15 2.85
CA LYS A 241 3.04 -21.69 4.21
C LYS A 241 2.49 -20.69 5.22
N LEU A 242 2.45 -19.40 4.88
CA LEU A 242 1.78 -18.39 5.70
C LEU A 242 0.25 -18.47 5.59
N GLN A 243 -0.28 -19.26 4.66
CA GLN A 243 -1.72 -19.44 4.53
C GLN A 243 -2.25 -20.44 5.55
N ALA A 244 -3.18 -19.99 6.40
CA ALA A 244 -4.07 -20.88 7.14
C ALA A 244 -5.48 -20.76 6.54
N GLU A 245 -6.38 -19.96 7.13
CA GLU A 245 -7.63 -19.58 6.46
C GLU A 245 -7.45 -18.26 5.69
N GLY A 246 -6.90 -17.26 6.37
CA GLY A 246 -6.28 -16.08 5.78
C GLY A 246 -4.77 -16.24 5.70
N PHE A 247 -4.04 -15.15 5.93
CA PHE A 247 -2.58 -15.16 6.03
C PHE A 247 -2.12 -14.58 7.36
N HIS A 248 -1.07 -15.15 7.92
CA HIS A 248 -0.32 -14.57 9.02
C HIS A 248 1.02 -14.00 8.53
N GLY A 249 1.56 -13.04 9.26
CA GLY A 249 2.80 -12.36 8.83
C GLY A 249 4.07 -13.15 9.07
N ARG A 250 4.00 -14.11 10.00
CA ARG A 250 5.13 -14.87 10.54
C ARG A 250 4.66 -16.24 11.03
N PRO A 251 5.49 -17.29 10.97
CA PRO A 251 5.11 -18.61 11.45
C PRO A 251 4.55 -18.59 12.88
N GLN A 252 3.53 -19.41 13.13
CA GLN A 252 2.88 -19.55 14.46
C GLN A 252 2.21 -18.27 14.99
N LYS A 253 1.85 -17.32 14.12
CA LYS A 253 1.01 -16.16 14.46
C LYS A 253 -0.39 -16.35 13.89
N ASP A 254 -1.34 -15.60 14.46
CA ASP A 254 -2.72 -15.58 13.97
C ASP A 254 -2.83 -14.86 12.62
N ASP A 255 -3.83 -15.28 11.84
CA ASP A 255 -4.16 -14.63 10.57
C ASP A 255 -4.63 -13.18 10.80
N ASP A 256 -4.25 -12.33 9.86
CA ASP A 256 -4.54 -10.91 9.85
C ASP A 256 -4.82 -10.47 8.41
N THR A 257 -5.95 -9.78 8.21
CA THR A 257 -6.44 -9.41 6.87
C THR A 257 -5.46 -8.56 6.07
N CYS A 258 -4.55 -7.80 6.70
CA CYS A 258 -3.57 -7.00 5.95
C CYS A 258 -2.55 -7.88 5.19
N TYR A 259 -2.25 -9.09 5.67
CA TYR A 259 -1.35 -10.02 4.98
C TYR A 259 -1.95 -10.60 3.69
N THR A 260 -3.26 -10.41 3.46
CA THR A 260 -3.85 -10.62 2.15
C THR A 260 -3.09 -9.84 1.09
N PHE A 261 -2.78 -8.55 1.31
CA PHE A 261 -1.95 -7.79 0.38
C PHE A 261 -0.50 -8.26 0.40
N TRP A 262 0.14 -8.25 1.58
CA TRP A 262 1.58 -8.49 1.67
C TRP A 262 2.01 -9.82 1.07
N VAL A 263 1.21 -10.88 1.25
CA VAL A 263 1.51 -12.21 0.70
C VAL A 263 1.05 -12.34 -0.76
N CYS A 264 -0.18 -11.93 -1.10
CA CYS A 264 -0.67 -12.10 -2.49
C CYS A 264 0.11 -11.23 -3.49
N ALA A 265 0.48 -10.00 -3.12
CA ALA A 265 1.31 -9.15 -3.96
C ALA A 265 2.72 -9.73 -4.13
N SER A 266 3.31 -10.28 -3.07
CA SER A 266 4.61 -10.98 -3.15
C SER A 266 4.54 -12.19 -4.10
N LEU A 267 3.48 -13.00 -4.00
CA LEU A 267 3.26 -14.13 -4.90
C LEU A 267 2.95 -13.68 -6.33
N LYS A 268 2.30 -12.53 -6.53
CA LYS A 268 2.11 -11.90 -7.86
C LYS A 268 3.43 -11.48 -8.50
N LEU A 269 4.29 -10.80 -7.76
CA LEU A 269 5.65 -10.42 -8.22
C LEU A 269 6.49 -11.64 -8.61
N LEU A 270 6.29 -12.77 -7.92
CA LEU A 270 6.98 -14.02 -8.20
C LEU A 270 6.28 -14.90 -9.25
N ASN A 271 5.14 -14.48 -9.79
CA ASN A 271 4.28 -15.27 -10.69
C ASN A 271 3.88 -16.66 -10.11
N ALA A 272 3.52 -16.69 -8.83
CA ALA A 272 3.19 -17.89 -8.05
C ALA A 272 1.81 -17.84 -7.39
N GLN A 273 0.90 -16.99 -7.88
CA GLN A 273 -0.44 -16.77 -7.30
C GLN A 273 -1.36 -18.00 -7.38
N ASP A 274 -1.09 -18.94 -8.29
CA ASP A 274 -1.88 -20.16 -8.47
C ASP A 274 -1.83 -21.09 -7.25
N LEU A 275 -0.88 -20.86 -6.34
CA LEU A 275 -0.67 -21.67 -5.15
C LEU A 275 -1.54 -21.22 -3.96
N ILE A 276 -2.31 -20.14 -4.10
CA ILE A 276 -3.15 -19.57 -3.05
C ILE A 276 -4.49 -20.31 -3.03
N ASP A 277 -4.93 -20.77 -1.86
CA ASP A 277 -6.31 -21.19 -1.65
C ASP A 277 -7.22 -19.94 -1.57
N GLN A 278 -7.73 -19.52 -2.73
CA GLN A 278 -8.59 -18.33 -2.81
C GLN A 278 -9.92 -18.51 -2.08
N GLY A 279 -10.43 -19.75 -1.99
CA GLY A 279 -11.71 -20.05 -1.36
C GLY A 279 -11.64 -19.84 0.16
N ALA A 280 -10.59 -20.36 0.80
CA ALA A 280 -10.32 -20.13 2.21
C ALA A 280 -10.11 -18.64 2.51
N LEU A 281 -9.32 -17.95 1.68
CA LEU A 281 -9.02 -16.54 1.86
C LEU A 281 -10.28 -15.65 1.78
N LEU A 282 -11.13 -15.86 0.77
CA LEU A 282 -12.39 -15.11 0.65
C LEU A 282 -13.31 -15.37 1.84
N LYS A 283 -13.34 -16.61 2.35
CA LYS A 283 -14.11 -16.97 3.56
C LYS A 283 -13.59 -16.25 4.80
N PHE A 284 -12.27 -16.18 4.99
CA PHE A 284 -11.65 -15.42 6.07
C PHE A 284 -12.04 -13.95 6.01
N ILE A 285 -11.86 -13.30 4.86
CA ILE A 285 -12.17 -11.87 4.65
C ILE A 285 -13.66 -11.58 4.86
N ALA A 286 -14.55 -12.46 4.38
CA ALA A 286 -16.00 -12.31 4.55
C ALA A 286 -16.43 -12.30 6.03
N ARG A 287 -15.78 -13.08 6.91
CA ARG A 287 -16.04 -13.04 8.36
C ARG A 287 -15.46 -11.80 9.04
N CYS A 288 -14.42 -11.20 8.45
CA CYS A 288 -13.81 -9.98 8.95
C CYS A 288 -14.57 -8.71 8.53
N TRP A 289 -15.54 -8.83 7.62
CA TRP A 289 -16.33 -7.69 7.16
C TRP A 289 -17.28 -7.20 8.27
N ASP A 290 -17.16 -5.91 8.59
CA ASP A 290 -18.06 -5.24 9.50
C ASP A 290 -19.29 -4.73 8.74
N GLN A 291 -20.40 -5.45 8.82
CA GLN A 291 -21.62 -5.09 8.09
C GLN A 291 -22.27 -3.79 8.59
N VAL A 292 -21.94 -3.33 9.79
CA VAL A 292 -22.51 -2.10 10.37
C VAL A 292 -21.71 -0.89 9.91
N ILE A 293 -20.38 -0.97 10.04
CA ILE A 293 -19.47 0.14 9.71
C ILE A 293 -19.15 0.15 8.20
N GLY A 294 -19.17 -1.01 7.55
CA GLY A 294 -18.90 -1.22 6.13
C GLY A 294 -17.47 -1.62 5.79
N GLY A 295 -16.50 -1.39 6.70
CA GLY A 295 -15.09 -1.73 6.50
C GLY A 295 -14.71 -3.16 6.88
N ILE A 296 -13.43 -3.51 6.75
CA ILE A 296 -12.90 -4.86 7.05
C ILE A 296 -12.00 -4.77 8.29
N ARG A 297 -12.21 -5.68 9.23
CA ARG A 297 -11.45 -5.83 10.48
C ARG A 297 -10.15 -6.57 10.25
N LYS A 298 -9.23 -6.48 11.22
CA LYS A 298 -8.00 -7.26 11.26
C LYS A 298 -8.25 -8.79 11.34
N TYR A 299 -9.18 -9.21 12.20
CA TYR A 299 -9.54 -10.61 12.43
C TYR A 299 -11.03 -10.70 12.84
N PRO A 300 -11.69 -11.88 12.73
CA PRO A 300 -13.14 -12.00 12.89
C PRO A 300 -13.56 -12.04 14.37
N SER A 301 -13.32 -10.93 15.09
CA SER A 301 -13.76 -10.74 16.48
C SER A 301 -14.69 -9.54 16.60
N PRO A 302 -15.78 -9.63 17.39
CA PRO A 302 -16.61 -8.47 17.72
C PRO A 302 -15.88 -7.35 18.46
N SER A 303 -14.77 -7.65 19.14
CA SER A 303 -13.93 -6.65 19.82
C SER A 303 -12.96 -5.93 18.89
N CYS A 304 -12.82 -6.40 17.65
CA CYS A 304 -11.97 -5.78 16.64
C CYS A 304 -12.82 -4.85 15.77
N VAL A 305 -12.37 -3.61 15.58
CA VAL A 305 -13.08 -2.61 14.78
C VAL A 305 -12.44 -2.52 13.40
N ALA A 306 -13.24 -2.26 12.37
CA ALA A 306 -12.72 -2.01 11.02
C ALA A 306 -11.92 -0.71 10.97
N ASP A 307 -10.76 -0.74 10.32
CA ASP A 307 -9.88 0.42 10.16
C ASP A 307 -9.40 0.59 8.70
N PRO A 308 -8.91 1.79 8.34
CA PRO A 308 -8.53 2.10 6.96
C PRO A 308 -7.48 1.14 6.39
N LEU A 309 -6.50 0.73 7.20
CA LEU A 309 -5.38 -0.10 6.76
C LEU A 309 -5.88 -1.49 6.37
N HIS A 310 -6.61 -2.17 7.25
CA HIS A 310 -7.08 -3.53 6.98
C HIS A 310 -8.14 -3.55 5.89
N SER A 311 -9.00 -2.54 5.84
CA SER A 311 -10.00 -2.38 4.77
C SER A 311 -9.35 -2.24 3.40
N PHE A 312 -8.36 -1.37 3.27
CA PHE A 312 -7.66 -1.16 2.00
C PHE A 312 -6.80 -2.38 1.61
N LEU A 313 -5.97 -2.88 2.51
CA LEU A 313 -5.03 -3.97 2.21
C LEU A 313 -5.73 -5.32 1.97
N ALA A 314 -6.89 -5.57 2.59
CA ALA A 314 -7.71 -6.72 2.22
C ALA A 314 -8.12 -6.66 0.74
N LEU A 315 -8.72 -5.54 0.31
CA LEU A 315 -9.21 -5.39 -1.07
C LEU A 315 -8.08 -5.34 -2.11
N SER A 316 -6.99 -4.67 -1.77
CA SER A 316 -5.78 -4.63 -2.58
C SER A 316 -5.18 -6.02 -2.77
N GLY A 317 -5.11 -6.83 -1.70
CA GLY A 317 -4.68 -8.23 -1.79
C GLY A 317 -5.61 -9.10 -2.64
N LEU A 318 -6.93 -8.92 -2.54
CA LEU A 318 -7.89 -9.60 -3.42
C LEU A 318 -7.71 -9.19 -4.89
N SER A 319 -7.30 -7.96 -5.16
CA SER A 319 -6.98 -7.46 -6.51
C SER A 319 -5.65 -8.02 -7.06
N CYS A 320 -4.86 -8.68 -6.19
CA CYS A 320 -3.68 -9.46 -6.56
C CYS A 320 -3.99 -10.95 -6.76
N LEU A 321 -5.23 -11.41 -6.66
CA LEU A 321 -5.56 -12.79 -7.02
C LEU A 321 -5.78 -12.92 -8.52
N LYS A 322 -5.53 -14.11 -9.07
CA LYS A 322 -5.99 -14.41 -10.43
C LYS A 322 -7.50 -14.57 -10.42
N ALA A 323 -8.17 -14.01 -11.43
CA ALA A 323 -9.56 -14.31 -11.73
C ALA A 323 -9.67 -15.77 -12.18
N GLN A 324 -9.59 -16.70 -11.23
CA GLN A 324 -10.02 -18.06 -11.45
C GLN A 324 -11.54 -18.05 -11.33
N THR A 325 -12.21 -18.88 -12.13
CA THR A 325 -13.59 -19.27 -11.90
C THR A 325 -13.64 -19.98 -10.55
N VAL A 326 -13.72 -19.21 -9.46
CA VAL A 326 -14.27 -19.67 -8.19
C VAL A 326 -15.58 -20.30 -8.61
N ALA A 327 -15.66 -21.64 -8.53
CA ALA A 327 -16.71 -22.43 -9.16
C ALA A 327 -18.03 -21.67 -9.02
N ALA A 328 -18.59 -21.29 -10.18
CA ALA A 328 -19.83 -20.54 -10.23
C ALA A 328 -20.77 -21.17 -9.22
N VAL A 329 -21.28 -20.39 -8.28
CA VAL A 329 -22.39 -20.82 -7.44
C VAL A 329 -23.41 -21.37 -8.42
N ASP A 330 -23.70 -22.68 -8.34
CA ASP A 330 -24.70 -23.29 -9.19
C ASP A 330 -25.98 -22.47 -9.06
N PRO A 331 -26.46 -21.81 -10.14
CA PRO A 331 -27.68 -21.03 -10.07
C PRO A 331 -28.87 -21.86 -9.55
N ASN A 332 -28.79 -23.19 -9.67
CA ASN A 332 -29.81 -24.13 -9.22
C ASN A 332 -29.74 -24.49 -7.73
N HIS A 333 -28.69 -24.11 -6.99
CA HIS A 333 -28.66 -24.31 -5.54
C HIS A 333 -29.54 -23.31 -4.76
N LEU A 334 -30.22 -22.39 -5.47
CA LEU A 334 -31.26 -21.52 -4.94
C LEU A 334 -32.67 -22.15 -4.98
N GLU A 335 -32.83 -23.34 -5.56
CA GLU A 335 -34.10 -24.05 -5.64
C GLU A 335 -34.08 -25.33 -4.76
N SER A 336 -34.04 -25.17 -3.44
CA SER A 336 -34.59 -26.19 -2.54
C SER A 336 -35.90 -25.66 -1.96
N SER A 337 -36.97 -26.33 -2.37
CA SER A 337 -38.39 -26.09 -2.15
C SER A 337 -38.79 -25.97 -0.69
N ASP A 338 -39.27 -24.79 -0.30
CA ASP A 338 -40.28 -24.63 0.74
C ASP A 338 -41.21 -23.46 0.34
N PRO A 339 -42.42 -23.73 -0.18
CA PRO A 339 -43.27 -22.72 -0.82
C PRO A 339 -43.97 -21.77 0.17
N ASP A 340 -43.66 -21.81 1.46
CA ASP A 340 -44.38 -21.09 2.51
C ASP A 340 -43.59 -19.98 3.23
N LYS A 341 -42.51 -19.48 2.62
CA LYS A 341 -41.82 -18.25 3.09
C LYS A 341 -42.02 -17.11 2.09
N SER A 342 -42.86 -16.18 2.53
CA SER A 342 -43.17 -14.89 1.92
C SER A 342 -41.95 -14.14 1.37
N THR A 343 -42.24 -13.33 0.35
CA THR A 343 -41.40 -12.30 -0.27
C THR A 343 -40.72 -11.38 0.75
N SER A 344 -39.57 -11.81 1.25
CA SER A 344 -38.55 -11.00 1.92
C SER A 344 -37.31 -11.04 1.04
N GLU A 345 -36.77 -9.87 0.71
CA GLU A 345 -35.52 -9.71 -0.03
C GLU A 345 -34.41 -10.54 0.64
N ARG A 346 -34.00 -11.65 0.01
CA ARG A 346 -32.87 -12.44 0.52
C ARG A 346 -31.58 -11.68 0.26
N LEU A 347 -31.02 -11.09 1.30
CA LEU A 347 -29.65 -10.58 1.32
C LEU A 347 -28.69 -11.74 1.00
N MET A 348 -27.78 -11.50 0.06
CA MET A 348 -26.74 -12.48 -0.30
C MET A 348 -25.77 -12.70 0.87
N GLU A 349 -25.34 -13.94 1.08
CA GLU A 349 -24.35 -14.25 2.11
C GLU A 349 -23.03 -13.48 1.90
N PRO A 350 -22.34 -13.03 2.97
CA PRO A 350 -21.11 -12.24 2.86
C PRO A 350 -20.05 -12.82 1.91
N LEU A 351 -19.85 -14.13 1.95
CA LEU A 351 -18.88 -14.82 1.10
C LEU A 351 -19.20 -14.64 -0.38
N ASP A 352 -20.47 -14.78 -0.77
CA ASP A 352 -20.88 -14.64 -2.16
C ASP A 352 -20.81 -13.19 -2.63
N GLN A 353 -21.06 -12.23 -1.73
CA GLN A 353 -20.81 -10.81 -2.02
C GLN A 353 -19.33 -10.53 -2.31
N PHE A 354 -18.39 -11.10 -1.54
CA PHE A 354 -16.95 -10.94 -1.79
C PHE A 354 -16.49 -11.65 -3.07
N ARG A 355 -17.04 -12.84 -3.38
CA ARG A 355 -16.80 -13.52 -4.66
C ARG A 355 -17.24 -12.65 -5.84
N TRP A 356 -18.45 -12.11 -5.76
CA TRP A 356 -18.98 -11.21 -6.77
C TRP A 356 -18.12 -9.94 -6.90
N LEU A 357 -17.74 -9.31 -5.78
CA LEU A 357 -16.89 -8.12 -5.76
C LEU A 357 -15.56 -8.39 -6.47
N HIS A 358 -14.88 -9.48 -6.11
CA HIS A 358 -13.59 -9.88 -6.70
C HIS A 358 -13.68 -10.10 -8.21
N MET A 359 -14.74 -10.75 -8.69
CA MET A 359 -14.91 -11.06 -10.11
C MET A 359 -15.33 -9.87 -10.97
N ASN A 360 -16.09 -8.91 -10.41
CA ASN A 360 -16.80 -7.92 -11.21
C ASN A 360 -16.35 -6.47 -10.97
N LYS A 361 -15.97 -6.12 -9.73
CA LYS A 361 -15.86 -4.72 -9.31
C LYS A 361 -14.47 -4.30 -8.83
N LEU A 362 -13.59 -5.24 -8.45
CA LEU A 362 -12.21 -4.89 -8.10
C LEU A 362 -11.40 -4.47 -9.34
N GLU A 363 -10.74 -3.31 -9.25
CA GLU A 363 -9.77 -2.82 -10.22
C GLU A 363 -8.42 -3.53 -10.00
N PRO A 364 -7.80 -4.10 -11.05
CA PRO A 364 -6.45 -4.64 -10.94
C PRO A 364 -5.45 -3.60 -10.45
N ILE A 365 -4.49 -4.04 -9.65
CA ILE A 365 -3.41 -3.18 -9.14
C ILE A 365 -2.04 -3.61 -9.67
N LEU A 366 -1.14 -2.63 -9.80
CA LEU A 366 0.29 -2.86 -9.92
C LEU A 366 0.84 -3.22 -8.53
N PRO A 367 1.30 -4.46 -8.29
CA PRO A 367 1.73 -4.89 -6.96
C PRO A 367 2.97 -4.13 -6.46
N GLU A 368 3.85 -3.65 -7.34
CA GLU A 368 5.07 -2.94 -6.95
C GLU A 368 4.81 -1.62 -6.22
N LEU A 369 3.74 -0.91 -6.58
CA LEU A 369 3.40 0.40 -6.01
C LEU A 369 2.07 0.39 -5.24
N ASN A 370 1.35 -0.73 -5.25
CA ASN A 370 0.03 -0.87 -4.66
C ASN A 370 -0.98 0.20 -5.13
N ILE A 371 -0.92 0.57 -6.41
CA ILE A 371 -1.87 1.50 -7.04
C ILE A 371 -2.67 0.79 -8.14
N PRO A 372 -3.90 1.24 -8.44
CA PRO A 372 -4.67 0.76 -9.58
C PRO A 372 -3.87 0.83 -10.89
N GLU A 373 -4.08 -0.12 -11.80
CA GLU A 373 -3.41 -0.13 -13.11
C GLU A 373 -3.68 1.14 -13.93
N VAL A 374 -4.84 1.78 -13.75
CA VAL A 374 -5.15 3.08 -14.37
C VAL A 374 -4.18 4.17 -13.91
N ALA A 375 -3.87 4.24 -12.61
CA ALA A 375 -2.92 5.20 -12.06
C ALA A 375 -1.49 4.90 -12.51
N HIS A 376 -1.11 3.63 -12.63
CA HIS A 376 0.19 3.25 -13.21
C HIS A 376 0.29 3.64 -14.70
N ARG A 377 -0.77 3.45 -15.50
CA ARG A 377 -0.80 3.92 -16.89
C ARG A 377 -0.63 5.43 -16.98
N HIS A 378 -1.21 6.18 -16.04
CA HIS A 378 -1.02 7.62 -15.93
C HIS A 378 0.44 7.97 -15.61
N LEU A 379 1.04 7.33 -14.60
CA LEU A 379 2.46 7.49 -14.26
C LEU A 379 3.39 7.29 -15.46
N ARG A 380 3.16 6.26 -16.28
CA ARG A 380 3.97 6.02 -17.49
C ARG A 380 3.90 7.17 -18.50
N ARG A 381 2.75 7.84 -18.63
CA ARG A 381 2.63 9.03 -19.50
C ARG A 381 3.41 10.22 -18.94
N ILE A 382 3.43 10.37 -17.62
CA ILE A 382 4.24 11.40 -16.94
C ILE A 382 5.73 11.15 -17.19
N HIS A 383 6.20 9.90 -17.06
CA HIS A 383 7.60 9.58 -17.37
C HIS A 383 7.96 9.89 -18.82
N GLN A 384 7.10 9.50 -19.76
CA GLN A 384 7.30 9.81 -21.19
C GLN A 384 7.37 11.31 -21.46
N SER A 385 6.55 12.13 -20.79
CA SER A 385 6.59 13.59 -20.98
C SER A 385 7.88 14.20 -20.41
N TRP A 386 8.37 13.71 -19.27
CA TRP A 386 9.65 14.14 -18.70
C TRP A 386 10.85 13.78 -19.58
N GLU A 387 10.85 12.57 -20.15
CA GLU A 387 11.89 12.14 -21.08
C GLU A 387 11.90 12.99 -22.36
N ALA A 388 10.73 13.29 -22.92
CA ALA A 388 10.62 14.14 -24.11
C ALA A 388 11.20 15.55 -23.86
N SER A 389 10.87 16.18 -22.72
CA SER A 389 11.40 17.49 -22.36
C SER A 389 12.92 17.51 -22.17
N SER A 390 13.52 16.41 -21.67
CA SER A 390 14.98 16.31 -21.51
C SER A 390 15.75 16.14 -22.82
N THR A 391 15.09 15.82 -23.93
CA THR A 391 15.73 15.69 -25.26
C THR A 391 15.66 16.96 -26.10
N THR A 392 14.90 17.96 -25.65
CA THR A 392 14.72 19.25 -26.33
C THR A 392 15.57 20.39 -25.75
N ASP A 393 16.23 20.15 -24.62
CA ASP A 393 17.25 21.01 -24.02
C ASP A 393 18.65 20.43 -24.31
#